data_AF-A0A6A7Y4E4-F1
#
_entry.id   AF-A0A6A7Y4E4-F1
#
_cell.length_a   1.000
_cell.length_b   1.000
_cell.length_c   1.000
_cell.angle_alpha   90.00
_cell.angle_beta   90.00
_cell.angle_gamma   90.00
#
_symmetry.space_group_name_H-M   'P 1'
#
loop_
_entity.id
_entity.type
_entity.pdbx_description
1 polymer ?
#
loop_
_entity_poly.entity_id
_entity_poly.type
_entity_poly.pdbx_seq_one_letter_code
_entity_poly.pdbx_strand_id
1 'polypeptide(L)'
;MRLQGEHMPRSIYRLLHRRYGTTSGVLNRISAARPGLAAGERASRVAAGKFASDVDEIEAIFGTLAEKKPFSGKTLAVIGGGFAGLSAAYAAAVGGAYVTLYEATPNVGGRVQSDYGALAPARIVERGAELIGLIHPVWLFYARLFGLGMVSIDTGTYLDAVDIVPEIFLNGEKIESANLSSLYEDYTHFQSVIWESAKDIDPLRPWDSGRDLDGISFKDWIVKALDGYIQKYPRSLAMFLAEMENDNVMPTDQQSALGFLAQIAAGGATATGEARFFADVELFRCDQGNQALAESLLNAIEAKKMEIMRSMPIGKIVIPTAAEAKVDLYGFVRYEFGNSYWGTPNPHNYVVFAAPTSLSVNNNVTLFEGGLR
;
A
#
# COMPACT_ATOMS: atom_id res chain seq x y z
N MET A 1 8.99 6.58 22.48
CA MET A 1 8.56 5.40 21.72
C MET A 1 9.04 4.17 22.48
N ARG A 2 8.15 3.44 23.18
CA ARG A 2 8.56 2.31 24.04
C ARG A 2 8.50 1.01 23.24
N LEU A 3 9.63 0.33 23.05
CA LEU A 3 9.67 -1.05 22.57
C LEU A 3 9.36 -2.00 23.73
N GLN A 4 8.07 -2.17 24.03
CA GLN A 4 7.54 -3.28 24.82
C GLN A 4 6.30 -3.81 24.11
N GLY A 5 6.47 -4.70 23.13
CA GLY A 5 5.36 -5.47 22.53
C GLY A 5 4.25 -4.67 21.82
N GLU A 6 4.38 -3.34 21.69
CA GLU A 6 3.41 -2.48 21.00
C GLU A 6 4.05 -1.90 19.73
N HIS A 7 3.31 -2.02 18.62
CA HIS A 7 3.71 -1.62 17.28
C HIS A 7 4.26 -0.18 17.25
N MET A 8 5.39 0.03 16.58
CA MET A 8 5.85 1.36 16.20
C MET A 8 4.85 1.96 15.19
N PRO A 9 4.42 3.23 15.35
CA PRO A 9 3.54 3.88 14.36
C PRO A 9 4.30 4.55 13.20
N ARG A 10 5.65 4.58 13.23
CA ARG A 10 6.50 5.26 12.22
C ARG A 10 7.88 4.62 12.13
N SER A 11 8.51 4.69 10.97
CA SER A 11 9.91 4.30 10.73
C SER A 11 10.91 5.14 11.57
N ILE A 12 11.83 4.48 12.29
CA ILE A 12 12.94 5.15 12.99
C ILE A 12 13.90 5.73 11.97
N TYR A 13 14.18 4.99 10.89
CA TYR A 13 14.99 5.51 9.80
C TYR A 13 14.46 6.85 9.32
N ARG A 14 13.15 6.96 9.08
CA ARG A 14 12.56 8.19 8.53
C ARG A 14 12.72 9.38 9.48
N LEU A 15 12.59 9.14 10.78
CA LEU A 15 12.85 10.16 11.80
C LEU A 15 14.31 10.64 11.74
N LEU A 16 15.27 9.71 11.63
CA LEU A 16 16.70 10.03 11.60
C LEU A 16 17.14 10.65 10.26
N HIS A 17 16.65 10.12 9.13
CA HIS A 17 16.93 10.60 7.78
C HIS A 17 16.45 12.04 7.56
N ARG A 18 15.38 12.48 8.23
CA ARG A 18 14.98 13.88 8.21
C ARG A 18 16.00 14.80 8.89
N ARG A 19 16.62 14.34 9.99
CA ARG A 19 17.59 15.11 10.79
C ARG A 19 18.99 15.11 10.19
N TYR A 20 19.43 13.96 9.66
CA TYR A 20 20.82 13.75 9.22
C TYR A 20 20.96 13.50 7.72
N GLY A 21 19.88 13.13 7.04
CA GLY A 21 19.85 12.84 5.61
C GLY A 21 19.56 14.07 4.75
N THR A 22 19.62 13.88 3.43
CA THR A 22 19.26 14.94 2.49
C THR A 22 17.74 14.95 2.27
N THR A 23 17.10 16.10 2.44
CA THR A 23 15.66 16.21 2.20
C THR A 23 15.39 16.11 0.70
N SER A 24 14.46 15.25 0.27
CA SER A 24 13.99 15.22 -1.11
C SER A 24 13.55 16.64 -1.52
N GLY A 25 14.14 17.22 -2.57
CA GLY A 25 13.84 18.59 -3.02
C GLY A 25 12.37 18.84 -3.39
N VAL A 26 11.56 17.79 -3.48
CA VAL A 26 10.08 17.83 -3.59
C VAL A 26 9.43 18.30 -2.28
N LEU A 27 9.90 17.83 -1.11
CA LEU A 27 9.36 18.22 0.20
C LEU A 27 9.65 19.69 0.53
N ASN A 28 10.84 20.19 0.16
CA ASN A 28 11.18 21.62 0.32
C ASN A 28 10.31 22.54 -0.56
N ARG A 29 9.80 22.03 -1.70
CA ARG A 29 8.87 22.77 -2.58
C ARG A 29 7.42 22.72 -2.11
N ILE A 30 7.02 21.62 -1.45
CA ILE A 30 5.67 21.42 -0.90
C ILE A 30 5.50 22.17 0.44
N SER A 31 6.51 22.14 1.33
CA SER A 31 6.50 22.86 2.62
C SER A 31 6.54 24.38 2.47
N ALA A 32 7.03 24.92 1.35
CA ALA A 32 6.98 26.34 1.04
C ALA A 32 5.56 26.85 0.65
N ALA A 33 4.55 25.96 0.58
CA ALA A 33 3.17 26.33 0.28
C ALA A 33 2.47 26.91 1.52
N ARG A 34 2.07 28.19 1.44
CA ARG A 34 1.33 28.89 2.49
C ARG A 34 -0.02 28.21 2.78
N PRO A 35 -0.48 28.17 4.04
CA PRO A 35 -1.86 27.79 4.35
C PRO A 35 -2.82 28.80 3.71
N GLY A 36 -3.66 28.34 2.75
CA GLY A 36 -4.66 29.18 2.08
C GLY A 36 -4.97 28.85 0.60
N LEU A 37 -4.23 27.97 -0.06
CA LEU A 37 -4.51 27.56 -1.45
C LEU A 37 -5.66 26.55 -1.55
N ALA A 38 -6.42 26.55 -2.65
CA ALA A 38 -7.51 25.61 -2.88
C ALA A 38 -6.98 24.15 -2.98
N ALA A 39 -7.80 23.16 -2.60
CA ALA A 39 -7.39 21.74 -2.57
C ALA A 39 -6.78 21.23 -3.90
N GLY A 40 -7.30 21.69 -5.04
CA GLY A 40 -6.77 21.37 -6.37
C GLY A 40 -5.36 21.93 -6.63
N GLU A 41 -5.05 23.14 -6.14
CA GLU A 41 -3.72 23.73 -6.28
C GLU A 41 -2.67 23.06 -5.37
N ARG A 42 -3.11 22.46 -4.25
CA ARG A 42 -2.25 21.65 -3.38
C ARG A 42 -1.84 20.34 -4.09
N ALA A 43 -2.78 19.69 -4.77
CA ALA A 43 -2.51 18.48 -5.56
C ALA A 43 -1.56 18.74 -6.75
N SER A 44 -1.72 19.86 -7.46
CA SER A 44 -0.88 20.22 -8.62
C SER A 44 0.58 20.55 -8.26
N ARG A 45 0.86 21.03 -7.04
CA ARG A 45 2.22 21.45 -6.64
C ARG A 45 3.10 20.33 -6.08
N VAL A 46 2.52 19.18 -5.75
CA VAL A 46 3.28 17.95 -5.47
C VAL A 46 3.95 17.41 -6.75
N ALA A 47 3.55 17.93 -7.93
CA ALA A 47 3.84 17.35 -9.24
C ALA A 47 5.13 17.77 -9.97
N ALA A 48 6.20 18.17 -9.27
CA ALA A 48 7.45 18.55 -9.94
C ALA A 48 8.55 17.48 -9.81
N GLY A 49 8.76 16.66 -10.86
CA GLY A 49 9.87 15.69 -10.98
C GLY A 49 9.45 14.36 -11.61
N LYS A 50 10.28 13.30 -11.47
CA LYS A 50 9.99 11.91 -11.90
C LYS A 50 8.68 11.33 -11.31
N PHE A 51 8.13 11.95 -10.26
CA PHE A 51 6.77 11.73 -9.78
C PHE A 51 5.70 11.97 -10.86
N ALA A 52 5.86 13.01 -11.68
CA ALA A 52 4.83 13.40 -12.65
C ALA A 52 4.70 12.34 -13.75
N SER A 53 5.83 11.74 -14.17
CA SER A 53 5.82 10.77 -15.28
C SER A 53 4.98 9.53 -14.99
N ASP A 54 5.08 8.95 -13.78
CA ASP A 54 4.35 7.72 -13.45
C ASP A 54 2.83 7.97 -13.36
N VAL A 55 2.45 9.13 -12.81
CA VAL A 55 1.03 9.52 -12.70
C VAL A 55 0.47 9.87 -14.08
N ASP A 56 1.24 10.56 -14.92
CA ASP A 56 0.88 10.92 -16.30
C ASP A 56 0.75 9.68 -17.20
N GLU A 57 1.60 8.66 -17.00
CA GLU A 57 1.49 7.37 -17.68
C GLU A 57 0.18 6.66 -17.31
N ILE A 58 -0.16 6.61 -16.02
CA ILE A 58 -1.43 6.04 -15.56
C ILE A 58 -2.62 6.80 -16.16
N GLU A 59 -2.55 8.14 -16.20
CA GLU A 59 -3.59 8.96 -16.82
C GLU A 59 -3.74 8.68 -18.32
N ALA A 60 -2.64 8.50 -19.06
CA ALA A 60 -2.66 8.10 -20.46
C ALA A 60 -3.27 6.71 -20.67
N ILE A 61 -3.00 5.76 -19.77
CA ILE A 61 -3.62 4.43 -19.77
C ILE A 61 -5.14 4.56 -19.58
N PHE A 62 -5.60 5.36 -18.61
CA PHE A 62 -7.02 5.60 -18.38
C PHE A 62 -7.70 6.32 -19.55
N GLY A 63 -7.01 7.27 -20.19
CA GLY A 63 -7.47 7.92 -21.42
C GLY A 63 -7.68 6.92 -22.56
N THR A 64 -6.68 6.07 -22.79
CA THR A 64 -6.75 4.99 -23.79
C THR A 64 -7.88 4.00 -23.48
N LEU A 65 -8.05 3.65 -22.20
CA LEU A 65 -9.10 2.73 -21.73
C LEU A 65 -10.50 3.31 -21.98
N ALA A 66 -10.70 4.60 -21.69
CA ALA A 66 -11.94 5.33 -21.92
C ALA A 66 -12.29 5.48 -23.40
N GLU A 67 -11.27 5.69 -24.25
CA GLU A 67 -11.42 5.82 -25.71
C GLU A 67 -11.76 4.47 -26.35
N LYS A 68 -10.92 3.44 -26.10
CA LYS A 68 -11.03 2.15 -26.80
C LYS A 68 -12.13 1.26 -26.26
N LYS A 69 -12.52 1.43 -24.99
CA LYS A 69 -13.52 0.60 -24.28
C LYS A 69 -13.36 -0.90 -24.56
N PRO A 70 -12.18 -1.49 -24.28
CA PRO A 70 -11.86 -2.87 -24.67
C PRO A 70 -12.77 -3.92 -24.01
N PHE A 71 -13.50 -3.56 -22.96
CA PHE A 71 -14.40 -4.44 -22.22
C PHE A 71 -15.89 -4.20 -22.55
N SER A 72 -16.19 -3.44 -23.59
CA SER A 72 -17.57 -3.18 -24.03
C SER A 72 -18.35 -4.48 -24.25
N GLY A 73 -19.54 -4.58 -23.62
CA GLY A 73 -20.40 -5.76 -23.68
C GLY A 73 -19.98 -6.92 -22.78
N LYS A 74 -18.94 -6.74 -21.94
CA LYS A 74 -18.53 -7.73 -20.93
C LYS A 74 -19.14 -7.42 -19.58
N THR A 75 -19.48 -8.45 -18.81
CA THR A 75 -19.87 -8.33 -17.40
C THR A 75 -18.72 -8.80 -16.50
N LEU A 76 -18.44 -8.05 -15.43
CA LEU A 76 -17.36 -8.32 -14.49
C LEU A 76 -17.89 -8.28 -13.05
N ALA A 77 -17.64 -9.34 -12.29
CA ALA A 77 -17.77 -9.27 -10.85
C ALA A 77 -16.46 -8.88 -10.20
N VAL A 78 -16.52 -8.00 -9.21
CA VAL A 78 -15.38 -7.67 -8.35
C VAL A 78 -15.70 -8.04 -6.92
N ILE A 79 -14.87 -8.87 -6.30
CA ILE A 79 -15.07 -9.34 -4.92
C ILE A 79 -14.09 -8.61 -4.01
N GLY A 80 -14.62 -7.76 -3.12
CA GLY A 80 -13.89 -6.92 -2.18
C GLY A 80 -13.98 -5.44 -2.51
N GLY A 81 -14.57 -4.66 -1.60
CA GLY A 81 -14.70 -3.19 -1.67
C GLY A 81 -13.53 -2.42 -1.07
N GLY A 82 -12.34 -3.02 -1.02
CA GLY A 82 -11.09 -2.30 -0.70
C GLY A 82 -10.57 -1.49 -1.88
N PHE A 83 -9.49 -0.71 -1.69
CA PHE A 83 -8.89 0.10 -2.76
C PHE A 83 -8.58 -0.69 -4.03
N ALA A 84 -8.05 -1.92 -3.92
CA ALA A 84 -7.75 -2.76 -5.08
C ALA A 84 -9.01 -3.09 -5.90
N GLY A 85 -10.08 -3.54 -5.24
CA GLY A 85 -11.33 -3.89 -5.92
C GLY A 85 -12.07 -2.67 -6.46
N LEU A 86 -12.14 -1.58 -5.70
CA LEU A 86 -12.74 -0.34 -6.19
C LEU A 86 -11.98 0.23 -7.39
N SER A 87 -10.64 0.17 -7.37
CA SER A 87 -9.81 0.58 -8.52
C SER A 87 -10.05 -0.31 -9.74
N ALA A 88 -10.10 -1.63 -9.55
CA ALA A 88 -10.37 -2.57 -10.63
C ALA A 88 -11.78 -2.38 -11.23
N ALA A 89 -12.80 -2.19 -10.38
CA ALA A 89 -14.16 -1.91 -10.78
C ALA A 89 -14.25 -0.60 -11.57
N TYR A 90 -13.64 0.47 -11.07
CA TYR A 90 -13.61 1.76 -11.76
C TYR A 90 -12.91 1.67 -13.12
N ALA A 91 -11.71 1.07 -13.17
CA ALA A 91 -10.97 0.88 -14.42
C ALA A 91 -11.77 0.05 -15.44
N ALA A 92 -12.35 -1.08 -15.03
CA ALA A 92 -13.16 -1.92 -15.91
C ALA A 92 -14.40 -1.17 -16.44
N ALA A 93 -15.07 -0.39 -15.59
CA ALA A 93 -16.21 0.44 -15.99
C ALA A 93 -15.80 1.59 -16.92
N VAL A 94 -14.62 2.20 -16.74
CA VAL A 94 -14.03 3.13 -17.71
C VAL A 94 -13.78 2.43 -19.05
N GLY A 95 -13.30 1.18 -19.01
CA GLY A 95 -13.10 0.31 -20.18
C GLY A 95 -14.37 -0.26 -20.81
N GLY A 96 -15.56 0.13 -20.33
CA GLY A 96 -16.85 -0.25 -20.92
C GLY A 96 -17.48 -1.54 -20.41
N ALA A 97 -16.91 -2.20 -19.39
CA ALA A 97 -17.53 -3.36 -18.75
C ALA A 97 -18.76 -2.94 -17.92
N TYR A 98 -19.74 -3.84 -17.80
CA TYR A 98 -20.76 -3.79 -16.77
C TYR A 98 -20.23 -4.47 -15.50
N VAL A 99 -20.12 -3.72 -14.42
CA VAL A 99 -19.48 -4.19 -13.19
C VAL A 99 -20.52 -4.38 -12.08
N THR A 100 -20.42 -5.50 -11.37
CA THR A 100 -21.05 -5.71 -10.07
C THR A 100 -19.96 -5.89 -9.01
N LEU A 101 -19.85 -4.94 -8.07
CA LEU A 101 -18.92 -5.03 -6.95
C LEU A 101 -19.62 -5.64 -5.73
N TYR A 102 -18.99 -6.65 -5.12
CA TYR A 102 -19.47 -7.32 -3.92
C TYR A 102 -18.55 -7.00 -2.75
N GLU A 103 -19.11 -6.41 -1.70
CA GLU A 103 -18.39 -6.08 -0.47
C GLU A 103 -19.03 -6.82 0.71
N ALA A 104 -18.21 -7.54 1.46
CA ALA A 104 -18.66 -8.41 2.55
C ALA A 104 -19.29 -7.62 3.70
N THR A 105 -18.80 -6.41 3.96
CA THR A 105 -19.24 -5.56 5.06
C THR A 105 -20.21 -4.47 4.59
N PRO A 106 -20.83 -3.74 5.53
CA PRO A 106 -21.59 -2.57 5.16
C PRO A 106 -20.74 -1.43 4.63
N ASN A 107 -19.40 -1.42 4.68
CA ASN A 107 -18.57 -0.25 4.33
C ASN A 107 -17.47 -0.59 3.33
N VAL A 108 -17.11 0.37 2.48
CA VAL A 108 -15.97 0.25 1.57
C VAL A 108 -14.70 0.81 2.19
N GLY A 109 -13.54 0.48 1.61
CA GLY A 109 -12.21 0.91 2.07
C GLY A 109 -11.32 -0.25 2.51
N GLY A 110 -11.91 -1.40 2.90
CA GLY A 110 -11.16 -2.58 3.32
C GLY A 110 -10.27 -2.27 4.54
N ARG A 111 -8.94 -2.35 4.38
CA ARG A 111 -7.94 -2.04 5.41
C ARG A 111 -7.71 -0.54 5.63
N VAL A 112 -8.36 0.32 4.87
CA VAL A 112 -8.29 1.78 5.02
C VAL A 112 -9.63 2.24 5.57
N GLN A 113 -9.62 2.77 6.78
CA GLN A 113 -10.81 3.27 7.46
C GLN A 113 -10.46 4.56 8.20
N SER A 114 -11.28 5.59 8.00
CA SER A 114 -11.12 6.88 8.64
C SER A 114 -12.30 7.12 9.58
N ASP A 115 -12.02 7.55 10.80
CA ASP A 115 -13.01 8.02 11.77
C ASP A 115 -13.16 9.54 11.63
N TYR A 116 -14.40 10.00 11.45
CA TYR A 116 -14.72 11.41 11.22
C TYR A 116 -15.23 12.12 12.48
N GLY A 117 -14.57 11.85 13.61
CA GLY A 117 -14.75 12.59 14.85
C GLY A 117 -15.46 11.86 15.98
N ALA A 118 -15.77 10.57 15.82
CA ALA A 118 -16.34 9.76 16.90
C ALA A 118 -15.28 9.36 17.94
N LEU A 119 -14.03 9.12 17.51
CA LEU A 119 -12.91 8.89 18.42
C LEU A 119 -12.34 10.20 18.99
N ALA A 120 -12.30 11.26 18.17
CA ALA A 120 -11.77 12.56 18.56
C ALA A 120 -12.55 13.69 17.87
N PRO A 121 -13.41 14.44 18.59
CA PRO A 121 -14.22 15.50 17.99
C PRO A 121 -13.41 16.50 17.16
N ALA A 122 -13.93 16.87 15.99
CA ALA A 122 -13.29 17.77 15.03
C ALA A 122 -11.91 17.31 14.50
N ARG A 123 -11.60 16.01 14.61
CA ARG A 123 -10.41 15.39 14.01
C ARG A 123 -10.81 14.21 13.12
N ILE A 124 -9.98 13.95 12.12
CA ILE A 124 -10.00 12.71 11.37
C ILE A 124 -8.94 11.79 11.99
N VAL A 125 -9.33 10.56 12.31
CA VAL A 125 -8.42 9.56 12.87
C VAL A 125 -8.40 8.35 11.93
N GLU A 126 -7.24 8.03 11.38
CA GLU A 126 -7.08 6.79 10.61
C GLU A 126 -7.10 5.58 11.55
N ARG A 127 -8.01 4.64 11.29
CA ARG A 127 -8.12 3.35 11.99
C ARG A 127 -7.38 2.23 11.24
N GLY A 128 -6.83 2.54 10.07
CA GLY A 128 -6.11 1.61 9.20
C GLY A 128 -4.92 2.29 8.52
N ALA A 129 -4.64 1.94 7.26
CA ALA A 129 -3.50 2.50 6.54
C ALA A 129 -3.59 4.02 6.33
N GLU A 130 -2.60 4.76 6.83
CA GLU A 130 -2.58 6.23 6.88
C GLU A 130 -1.57 6.87 5.91
N LEU A 131 -0.44 6.22 5.65
CA LEU A 131 0.73 6.89 5.06
C LEU A 131 0.78 6.71 3.54
N ILE A 132 1.04 7.80 2.83
CA ILE A 132 1.13 7.85 1.36
C ILE A 132 2.50 8.37 0.94
N GLY A 133 3.09 7.70 -0.05
CA GLY A 133 4.41 7.99 -0.56
C GLY A 133 4.44 8.41 -2.02
N LEU A 134 5.59 8.92 -2.47
CA LEU A 134 5.85 9.19 -3.90
C LEU A 134 6.02 7.89 -4.70
N ILE A 135 6.17 6.74 -4.03
CA ILE A 135 6.18 5.42 -4.69
C ILE A 135 4.76 4.84 -4.88
N HIS A 136 3.70 5.60 -4.56
CA HIS A 136 2.31 5.16 -4.73
C HIS A 136 1.63 5.89 -5.91
N PRO A 137 2.10 5.74 -7.16
CA PRO A 137 1.64 6.57 -8.28
C PRO A 137 0.15 6.37 -8.59
N VAL A 138 -0.41 5.19 -8.36
CA VAL A 138 -1.86 4.92 -8.52
C VAL A 138 -2.70 5.71 -7.51
N TRP A 139 -2.26 5.76 -6.26
CA TRP A 139 -2.94 6.54 -5.22
C TRP A 139 -2.91 8.03 -5.59
N LEU A 140 -1.75 8.53 -6.03
CA LEU A 140 -1.53 9.93 -6.42
C LEU A 140 -2.31 10.31 -7.68
N PHE A 141 -2.44 9.39 -8.63
CA PHE A 141 -3.31 9.53 -9.79
C PHE A 141 -4.75 9.75 -9.37
N TYR A 142 -5.29 8.92 -8.48
CA TYR A 142 -6.66 9.10 -8.02
C TYR A 142 -6.86 10.36 -7.19
N ALA A 143 -5.86 10.77 -6.41
CA ALA A 143 -5.93 12.05 -5.71
C ALA A 143 -6.02 13.22 -6.69
N ARG A 144 -5.25 13.19 -7.78
CA ARG A 144 -5.36 14.18 -8.87
C ARG A 144 -6.74 14.10 -9.55
N LEU A 145 -7.20 12.89 -9.88
CA LEU A 145 -8.47 12.67 -10.58
C LEU A 145 -9.68 13.14 -9.77
N PHE A 146 -9.70 12.89 -8.46
CA PHE A 146 -10.83 13.20 -7.59
C PHE A 146 -10.65 14.49 -6.77
N GLY A 147 -9.51 15.18 -6.91
CA GLY A 147 -9.22 16.40 -6.17
C GLY A 147 -9.01 16.19 -4.67
N LEU A 148 -8.44 15.03 -4.27
CA LEU A 148 -8.12 14.74 -2.87
C LEU A 148 -6.91 15.56 -2.42
N GLY A 149 -7.01 16.15 -1.23
CA GLY A 149 -5.97 17.02 -0.70
C GLY A 149 -4.83 16.22 -0.11
N MET A 150 -3.59 16.64 -0.39
CA MET A 150 -2.38 16.03 0.19
C MET A 150 -1.82 16.92 1.29
N VAL A 151 -1.81 16.40 2.51
CA VAL A 151 -1.15 17.03 3.64
C VAL A 151 0.21 16.39 3.81
N SER A 152 1.27 17.19 3.73
CA SER A 152 2.62 16.70 4.03
C SER A 152 2.71 16.33 5.51
N ILE A 153 3.27 15.15 5.78
CA ILE A 153 3.58 14.70 7.13
C ILE A 153 4.89 15.39 7.54
N ASP A 154 4.77 16.67 7.87
CA ASP A 154 5.89 17.50 8.34
C ASP A 154 5.74 17.83 9.83
N THR A 155 5.55 16.81 10.65
CA THR A 155 5.71 16.98 12.11
C THR A 155 7.16 17.23 12.53
N GLY A 156 8.12 17.07 11.59
CA GLY A 156 9.54 17.32 11.82
C GLY A 156 9.84 18.79 11.96
N THR A 157 9.36 19.66 11.05
CA THR A 157 9.63 21.10 11.17
C THR A 157 9.10 21.72 12.47
N TYR A 158 8.01 21.23 13.06
CA TYR A 158 7.60 21.69 14.39
C TYR A 158 8.56 21.19 15.48
N LEU A 159 8.82 19.88 15.54
CA LEU A 159 9.67 19.27 16.58
C LEU A 159 11.14 19.69 16.48
N ASP A 160 11.68 19.78 15.28
CA ASP A 160 13.03 20.27 14.97
C ASP A 160 13.14 21.78 15.25
N ALA A 161 12.09 22.57 14.94
CA ALA A 161 12.07 24.00 15.31
C ALA A 161 11.98 24.23 16.82
N VAL A 162 11.54 23.23 17.60
CA VAL A 162 11.53 23.28 19.07
C VAL A 162 12.54 22.34 19.73
N ASP A 163 13.49 21.79 18.97
CA ASP A 163 14.55 20.86 19.41
C ASP A 163 14.05 19.67 20.26
N ILE A 164 12.88 19.13 19.93
CA ILE A 164 12.33 17.93 20.57
C ILE A 164 12.73 16.70 19.76
N VAL A 165 13.60 15.88 20.34
CA VAL A 165 13.98 14.56 19.79
C VAL A 165 13.11 13.48 20.43
N PRO A 166 12.38 12.66 19.66
CA PRO A 166 11.63 11.55 20.23
C PRO A 166 12.55 10.57 20.94
N GLU A 167 12.17 10.17 22.16
CA GLU A 167 12.94 9.18 22.91
C GLU A 167 12.76 7.79 22.31
N ILE A 168 13.88 7.16 21.96
CA ILE A 168 13.92 5.80 21.43
C ILE A 168 14.40 4.86 22.53
N PHE A 169 13.68 3.77 22.74
CA PHE A 169 14.03 2.75 23.74
C PHE A 169 14.19 1.41 23.06
N LEU A 170 15.26 0.67 23.35
CA LEU A 170 15.46 -0.73 22.95
C LEU A 170 15.54 -1.59 24.21
N ASN A 171 14.66 -2.59 24.32
CA ASN A 171 14.59 -3.48 25.50
C ASN A 171 14.48 -2.73 26.84
N GLY A 172 13.78 -1.58 26.85
CA GLY A 172 13.63 -0.71 28.02
C GLY A 172 14.79 0.26 28.27
N GLU A 173 15.90 0.15 27.55
CA GLU A 173 17.02 1.10 27.64
C GLU A 173 16.85 2.25 26.65
N LYS A 174 17.00 3.49 27.12
CA LYS A 174 16.98 4.67 26.25
C LYS A 174 18.24 4.72 25.37
N ILE A 175 18.06 4.96 24.08
CA ILE A 175 19.16 5.31 23.19
C ILE A 175 19.48 6.79 23.37
N GLU A 176 20.68 7.07 23.85
CA GLU A 176 21.15 8.44 24.07
C GLU A 176 21.21 9.23 22.76
N SER A 177 20.86 10.52 22.82
CA SER A 177 20.82 11.40 21.66
C SER A 177 22.14 11.48 20.91
N ALA A 178 23.26 11.42 21.63
CA ALA A 178 24.62 11.39 21.07
C ALA A 178 24.90 10.19 20.15
N ASN A 179 24.13 9.11 20.28
CA ASN A 179 24.31 7.89 19.48
C ASN A 179 23.38 7.83 18.25
N LEU A 180 22.47 8.80 18.09
CA LEU A 180 21.47 8.78 17.01
C LEU A 180 22.08 9.00 15.62
N SER A 181 23.18 9.73 15.50
CA SER A 181 23.88 9.89 14.23
C SER A 181 24.57 8.59 13.79
N SER A 182 25.23 7.88 14.71
CA SER A 182 25.82 6.57 14.44
C SER A 182 24.74 5.54 14.05
N LEU A 183 23.60 5.55 14.74
CA LEU A 183 22.47 4.69 14.39
C LEU A 183 21.96 4.96 12.97
N TYR A 184 21.90 6.24 12.57
CA TYR A 184 21.51 6.62 11.22
C TYR A 184 22.51 6.15 10.15
N GLU A 185 23.81 6.26 10.43
CA GLU A 185 24.87 5.75 9.55
C GLU A 185 24.76 4.23 9.38
N ASP A 186 24.55 3.49 10.48
CA ASP A 186 24.36 2.04 10.47
C ASP A 186 23.16 1.64 9.60
N TYR A 187 22.02 2.31 9.77
CA TYR A 187 20.82 2.06 8.97
C TYR A 187 21.03 2.35 7.49
N THR A 188 21.70 3.46 7.18
CA THR A 188 22.02 3.82 5.80
C THR A 188 22.89 2.74 5.15
N HIS A 189 23.85 2.19 5.91
CA HIS A 189 24.65 1.06 5.46
C HIS A 189 23.79 -0.20 5.24
N PHE A 190 22.93 -0.57 6.18
CA PHE A 190 22.05 -1.74 6.04
C PHE A 190 21.15 -1.62 4.80
N GLN A 191 20.53 -0.46 4.60
CA GLN A 191 19.69 -0.18 3.44
C GLN A 191 20.47 -0.22 2.13
N SER A 192 21.73 0.23 2.12
CA SER A 192 22.58 0.11 0.94
C SER A 192 22.84 -1.36 0.57
N VAL A 193 23.12 -2.23 1.55
CA VAL A 193 23.33 -3.67 1.32
C VAL A 193 22.05 -4.36 0.85
N ILE A 194 20.90 -3.98 1.43
CA ILE A 194 19.58 -4.44 0.99
C ILE A 194 19.32 -4.02 -0.45
N TRP A 195 19.52 -2.75 -0.78
CA TRP A 195 19.27 -2.23 -2.12
C TRP A 195 20.18 -2.89 -3.17
N GLU A 196 21.47 -3.04 -2.88
CA GLU A 196 22.41 -3.70 -3.78
C GLU A 196 22.00 -5.14 -4.10
N SER A 197 21.31 -5.81 -3.17
CA SER A 197 20.81 -7.17 -3.36
C SER A 197 19.41 -7.23 -3.98
N ALA A 198 18.62 -6.16 -3.83
CA ALA A 198 17.25 -6.08 -4.32
C ALA A 198 17.15 -5.56 -5.76
N LYS A 199 18.06 -4.68 -6.19
CA LYS A 199 17.92 -3.90 -7.44
C LYS A 199 17.79 -4.72 -8.73
N ASP A 200 18.29 -5.95 -8.72
CA ASP A 200 18.24 -6.87 -9.87
C ASP A 200 17.09 -7.89 -9.78
N ILE A 201 16.31 -7.87 -8.70
CA ILE A 201 15.12 -8.71 -8.54
C ILE A 201 13.98 -8.09 -9.36
N ASP A 202 13.36 -8.89 -10.23
CA ASP A 202 12.11 -8.53 -10.89
C ASP A 202 10.97 -8.59 -9.86
N PRO A 203 10.37 -7.45 -9.45
CA PRO A 203 9.33 -7.44 -8.43
C PRO A 203 8.01 -8.08 -8.89
N LEU A 204 7.79 -8.23 -10.21
CA LEU A 204 6.60 -8.89 -10.75
C LEU A 204 6.79 -10.40 -10.88
N ARG A 205 8.04 -10.85 -11.02
CA ARG A 205 8.41 -12.27 -11.13
C ARG A 205 9.64 -12.60 -10.26
N PRO A 206 9.57 -12.37 -8.93
CA PRO A 206 10.74 -12.50 -8.06
C PRO A 206 11.27 -13.94 -8.03
N TRP A 207 10.40 -14.93 -8.22
CA TRP A 207 10.76 -16.35 -8.31
C TRP A 207 11.61 -16.72 -9.53
N ASP A 208 11.71 -15.85 -10.55
CA ASP A 208 12.57 -16.07 -11.71
C ASP A 208 13.95 -15.41 -11.52
N SER A 209 14.05 -14.40 -10.66
CA SER A 209 15.26 -13.58 -10.46
C SER A 209 15.96 -13.79 -9.12
N GLY A 210 15.31 -14.45 -8.14
CA GLY A 210 15.86 -14.61 -6.79
C GLY A 210 15.42 -15.88 -6.05
N ARG A 211 15.05 -16.95 -6.77
CA ARG A 211 14.48 -18.19 -6.19
C ARG A 211 15.26 -18.76 -5.00
N ASP A 212 16.59 -18.73 -5.06
CA ASP A 212 17.45 -19.29 -4.00
C ASP A 212 17.32 -18.55 -2.66
N LEU A 213 16.81 -17.32 -2.67
CA LEU A 213 16.59 -16.50 -1.47
C LEU A 213 15.25 -16.83 -0.78
N ASP A 214 14.33 -17.52 -1.45
CA ASP A 214 12.97 -17.72 -0.94
C ASP A 214 12.91 -18.69 0.25
N GLY A 215 13.87 -19.61 0.33
CA GLY A 215 14.02 -20.55 1.45
C GLY A 215 14.79 -20.00 2.65
N ILE A 216 15.22 -18.73 2.61
CA ILE A 216 16.02 -18.09 3.65
C ILE A 216 15.14 -17.04 4.34
N SER A 217 15.18 -16.99 5.67
CA SER A 217 14.52 -15.90 6.39
C SER A 217 15.24 -14.58 6.14
N PHE A 218 14.51 -13.46 6.11
CA PHE A 218 15.12 -12.14 5.97
C PHE A 218 16.17 -11.89 7.06
N LYS A 219 15.88 -12.29 8.30
CA LYS A 219 16.81 -12.19 9.43
C LYS A 219 18.12 -12.94 9.18
N ASP A 220 18.06 -14.20 8.77
CA ASP A 220 19.27 -15.00 8.52
C ASP A 220 20.06 -14.44 7.33
N TRP A 221 19.35 -13.97 6.31
CA TRP A 221 19.95 -13.35 5.15
C TRP A 221 20.70 -12.07 5.50
N ILE A 222 20.08 -11.12 6.22
CA ILE A 222 20.71 -9.82 6.54
C ILE A 222 21.87 -9.98 7.52
N VAL A 223 21.77 -10.91 8.48
CA VAL A 223 22.86 -11.26 9.41
C VAL A 223 24.08 -11.76 8.64
N LYS A 224 23.87 -12.64 7.66
CA LYS A 224 24.95 -13.15 6.81
C LYS A 224 25.51 -12.06 5.89
N ALA A 225 24.66 -11.23 5.30
CA ALA A 225 25.06 -10.17 4.37
C ALA A 225 25.92 -9.09 5.05
N LEU A 226 25.69 -8.85 6.34
CA LEU A 226 26.40 -7.85 7.13
C LEU A 226 27.41 -8.47 8.13
N ASP A 227 27.86 -9.70 7.88
CA ASP A 227 28.79 -10.37 8.80
C ASP A 227 30.06 -9.51 9.06
N GLY A 228 30.55 -9.56 10.29
CA GLY A 228 31.60 -8.69 10.80
C GLY A 228 31.13 -7.27 11.16
N TYR A 229 30.26 -6.63 10.36
CA TYR A 229 29.73 -5.29 10.69
C TYR A 229 28.79 -5.35 11.89
N ILE A 230 27.80 -6.24 11.85
CA ILE A 230 26.79 -6.35 12.92
C ILE A 230 27.36 -6.81 14.26
N GLN A 231 28.52 -7.45 14.28
CA GLN A 231 29.20 -7.84 15.52
C GLN A 231 29.63 -6.61 16.33
N LYS A 232 29.96 -5.51 15.63
CA LYS A 232 30.31 -4.22 16.24
C LYS A 232 29.06 -3.38 16.58
N TYR A 233 27.96 -3.58 15.86
CA TYR A 233 26.72 -2.79 15.98
C TYR A 233 25.46 -3.64 16.24
N PRO A 234 25.45 -4.54 17.24
CA PRO A 234 24.34 -5.47 17.46
C PRO A 234 23.04 -4.79 17.88
N ARG A 235 23.11 -3.63 18.54
CA ARG A 235 21.93 -2.84 18.92
C ARG A 235 21.25 -2.22 17.70
N SER A 236 22.02 -1.68 16.76
CA SER A 236 21.51 -1.10 15.51
C SER A 236 20.80 -2.16 14.68
N LEU A 237 21.38 -3.36 14.57
CA LEU A 237 20.72 -4.50 13.93
C LEU A 237 19.41 -4.86 14.64
N ALA A 238 19.40 -4.98 15.97
CA ALA A 238 18.20 -5.33 16.71
C ALA A 238 17.07 -4.31 16.51
N MET A 239 17.39 -3.02 16.49
CA MET A 239 16.42 -1.97 16.18
C MET A 239 15.92 -2.06 14.74
N PHE A 240 16.83 -2.29 13.80
CA PHE A 240 16.49 -2.40 12.38
C PHE A 240 15.53 -3.58 12.15
N LEU A 241 15.84 -4.75 12.71
CA LEU A 241 14.94 -5.90 12.64
C LEU A 241 13.58 -5.59 13.26
N ALA A 242 13.52 -4.92 14.43
CA ALA A 242 12.25 -4.53 15.04
C ALA A 242 11.42 -3.57 14.17
N GLU A 243 12.06 -2.69 13.40
CA GLU A 243 11.38 -1.85 12.40
C GLU A 243 10.83 -2.70 11.25
N MET A 244 11.63 -3.62 10.70
CA MET A 244 11.17 -4.49 9.59
C MET A 244 10.06 -5.47 10.02
N GLU A 245 10.04 -5.89 11.29
CA GLU A 245 8.92 -6.65 11.87
C GLU A 245 7.65 -5.82 11.96
N ASN A 246 7.79 -4.54 12.29
CA ASN A 246 6.69 -3.62 12.39
C ASN A 246 6.07 -3.30 11.02
N ASP A 247 6.91 -2.98 10.04
CA ASP A 247 6.49 -2.62 8.68
C ASP A 247 5.72 -3.76 8.00
N ASN A 248 6.18 -5.01 8.19
CA ASN A 248 5.57 -6.19 7.58
C ASN A 248 4.60 -6.94 8.51
N VAL A 249 4.47 -6.52 9.77
CA VAL A 249 3.60 -7.13 10.78
C VAL A 249 3.87 -8.65 10.92
N MET A 250 5.15 -9.04 10.84
CA MET A 250 5.59 -10.43 10.84
C MET A 250 7.01 -10.52 11.43
N PRO A 251 7.33 -11.49 12.30
CA PRO A 251 8.71 -11.71 12.76
C PRO A 251 9.69 -11.86 11.60
N THR A 252 10.88 -11.27 11.71
CA THR A 252 11.88 -11.23 10.62
C THR A 252 12.47 -12.59 10.28
N ASP A 253 12.35 -13.56 11.19
CA ASP A 253 12.68 -14.97 10.95
C ASP A 253 11.58 -15.76 10.22
N GLN A 254 10.40 -15.16 10.02
CA GLN A 254 9.27 -15.71 9.27
C GLN A 254 8.99 -14.96 7.96
N GLN A 255 9.77 -13.92 7.66
CA GLN A 255 9.71 -13.22 6.37
C GLN A 255 10.67 -13.91 5.38
N SER A 256 10.21 -14.25 4.17
CA SER A 256 11.10 -14.71 3.08
C SER A 256 12.05 -13.58 2.67
N ALA A 257 13.35 -13.86 2.54
CA ALA A 257 14.32 -12.89 2.06
C ALA A 257 14.00 -12.45 0.63
N LEU A 258 13.57 -13.38 -0.23
CA LEU A 258 13.10 -13.04 -1.58
C LEU A 258 11.89 -12.09 -1.53
N GLY A 259 10.88 -12.44 -0.72
CA GLY A 259 9.68 -11.62 -0.58
C GLY A 259 10.00 -10.20 -0.11
N PHE A 260 10.89 -10.09 0.88
CA PHE A 260 11.34 -8.79 1.40
C PHE A 260 12.09 -7.99 0.33
N LEU A 261 13.09 -8.57 -0.34
CA LEU A 261 13.88 -7.86 -1.34
C LEU A 261 13.04 -7.47 -2.57
N ALA A 262 12.08 -8.31 -2.97
CA ALA A 262 11.13 -7.99 -4.04
C ALA A 262 10.27 -6.76 -3.70
N GLN A 263 9.84 -6.61 -2.43
CA GLN A 263 9.11 -5.42 -1.96
C GLN A 263 9.98 -4.15 -2.07
N ILE A 264 11.27 -4.24 -1.71
CA ILE A 264 12.21 -3.11 -1.87
C ILE A 264 12.41 -2.78 -3.34
N ALA A 265 12.62 -3.80 -4.19
CA ALA A 265 12.79 -3.66 -5.63
C ALA A 265 11.57 -2.98 -6.28
N ALA A 266 10.36 -3.34 -5.85
CA ALA A 266 9.11 -2.76 -6.34
C ALA A 266 9.00 -1.24 -6.11
N GLY A 267 9.66 -0.71 -5.08
CA GLY A 267 9.74 0.73 -4.83
C GLY A 267 10.63 1.48 -5.83
N GLY A 268 11.58 0.76 -6.46
CA GLY A 268 12.55 1.32 -7.40
C GLY A 268 13.60 2.23 -6.74
N ALA A 269 14.37 2.91 -7.59
CA ALA A 269 15.49 3.76 -7.17
C ALA A 269 15.16 5.27 -7.24
N THR A 270 15.70 6.03 -6.29
CA THR A 270 15.75 7.49 -6.33
C THR A 270 16.65 7.94 -7.49
N ALA A 271 16.66 9.25 -7.79
CA ALA A 271 17.61 9.80 -8.76
C ALA A 271 19.09 9.66 -8.32
N THR A 272 19.34 9.51 -7.02
CA THR A 272 20.65 9.29 -6.40
C THR A 272 21.04 7.80 -6.32
N GLY A 273 20.17 6.90 -6.76
CA GLY A 273 20.44 5.45 -6.79
C GLY A 273 20.15 4.72 -5.47
N GLU A 274 19.39 5.32 -4.56
CA GLU A 274 18.98 4.71 -3.29
C GLU A 274 17.59 4.07 -3.41
N ALA A 275 17.27 3.07 -2.56
CA ALA A 275 15.94 2.46 -2.55
C ALA A 275 14.86 3.48 -2.12
N ARG A 276 13.87 3.73 -2.99
CA ARG A 276 12.76 4.64 -2.68
C ARG A 276 11.87 4.11 -1.56
N PHE A 277 11.84 2.81 -1.33
CA PHE A 277 11.08 2.20 -0.22
C PHE A 277 11.39 2.88 1.12
N PHE A 278 12.66 3.14 1.44
CA PHE A 278 13.04 3.74 2.72
C PHE A 278 12.88 5.27 2.76
N ALA A 279 12.91 5.92 1.59
CA ALA A 279 12.92 7.37 1.49
C ALA A 279 11.53 8.00 1.21
N ASP A 280 10.69 7.31 0.46
CA ASP A 280 9.56 7.94 -0.23
C ASP A 280 8.19 7.35 0.15
N VAL A 281 8.08 6.46 1.16
CA VAL A 281 6.81 5.77 1.51
C VAL A 281 5.90 6.54 2.48
N GLU A 282 6.45 7.37 3.38
CA GLU A 282 5.69 8.06 4.45
C GLU A 282 5.76 9.59 4.33
N LEU A 283 5.16 10.15 3.27
CA LEU A 283 5.32 11.56 2.92
C LEU A 283 4.05 12.39 3.14
N PHE A 284 2.89 11.77 2.94
CA PHE A 284 1.61 12.46 2.89
C PHE A 284 0.50 11.69 3.63
N ARG A 285 -0.56 12.43 3.96
CA ARG A 285 -1.88 11.92 4.34
C ARG A 285 -2.92 12.60 3.46
N CYS A 286 -4.08 11.97 3.30
CA CYS A 286 -5.23 12.61 2.68
C CYS A 286 -5.87 13.61 3.67
N ASP A 287 -6.07 14.85 3.24
CA ASP A 287 -6.69 15.93 4.03
C ASP A 287 -8.11 15.57 4.50
N GLN A 288 -8.83 14.85 3.64
CA GLN A 288 -10.19 14.38 3.88
C GLN A 288 -10.24 13.01 4.58
N GLY A 289 -9.10 12.46 5.01
CA GLY A 289 -9.00 11.07 5.46
C GLY A 289 -8.80 10.10 4.30
N ASN A 290 -8.02 9.05 4.52
CA ASN A 290 -7.64 8.13 3.45
C ASN A 290 -8.84 7.36 2.89
N GLN A 291 -9.88 7.10 3.69
CA GLN A 291 -11.09 6.44 3.23
C GLN A 291 -11.84 7.25 2.15
N ALA A 292 -11.63 8.56 2.05
CA ALA A 292 -12.20 9.40 1.02
C ALA A 292 -11.85 8.95 -0.42
N LEU A 293 -10.71 8.27 -0.62
CA LEU A 293 -10.39 7.64 -1.91
C LEU A 293 -11.37 6.52 -2.26
N ALA A 294 -11.70 5.66 -1.30
CA ALA A 294 -12.67 4.59 -1.52
C ALA A 294 -14.06 5.15 -1.82
N GLU A 295 -14.47 6.19 -1.08
CA GLU A 295 -15.74 6.88 -1.29
C GLU A 295 -15.80 7.57 -2.66
N SER A 296 -14.70 8.19 -3.10
CA SER A 296 -14.62 8.82 -4.42
C SER A 296 -14.71 7.79 -5.56
N LEU A 297 -14.01 6.67 -5.43
CA LEU A 297 -14.11 5.57 -6.40
C LEU A 297 -15.53 4.99 -6.43
N LEU A 298 -16.14 4.78 -5.26
CA LEU A 298 -17.52 4.31 -5.13
C LEU A 298 -18.48 5.23 -5.90
N ASN A 299 -18.44 6.54 -5.62
CA ASN A 299 -19.28 7.52 -6.29
C ASN A 299 -19.05 7.53 -7.82
N ALA A 300 -17.80 7.35 -8.26
CA ALA A 300 -17.46 7.33 -9.68
C ALA A 300 -17.98 6.06 -10.40
N ILE A 301 -18.04 4.92 -9.68
CA ILE A 301 -18.63 3.66 -10.15
C ILE A 301 -20.15 3.79 -10.23
N GLU A 302 -20.80 4.35 -9.19
CA GLU A 302 -22.25 4.59 -9.16
C GLU A 302 -22.71 5.55 -10.26
N ALA A 303 -21.94 6.61 -10.52
CA ALA A 303 -22.21 7.56 -11.61
C ALA A 303 -22.21 6.88 -13.00
N LYS A 304 -21.49 5.75 -13.15
CA LYS A 304 -21.51 4.92 -14.36
C LYS A 304 -22.67 3.93 -14.41
N LYS A 305 -23.56 3.91 -13.40
CA LYS A 305 -24.70 3.00 -13.26
C LYS A 305 -24.29 1.52 -13.11
N MET A 306 -23.17 1.29 -12.43
CA MET A 306 -22.71 -0.05 -12.06
C MET A 306 -23.36 -0.51 -10.75
N GLU A 307 -23.38 -1.82 -10.50
CA GLU A 307 -24.01 -2.39 -9.30
C GLU A 307 -23.03 -2.52 -8.14
N ILE A 308 -23.52 -2.26 -6.93
CA ILE A 308 -22.73 -2.36 -5.70
C ILE A 308 -23.53 -3.09 -4.63
N MET A 309 -23.05 -4.27 -4.26
CA MET A 309 -23.67 -5.20 -3.32
C MET A 309 -22.88 -5.17 -2.01
N ARG A 310 -23.26 -4.27 -1.09
CA ARG A 310 -22.70 -4.19 0.28
C ARG A 310 -23.36 -5.24 1.18
N SER A 311 -22.70 -5.60 2.28
CA SER A 311 -23.15 -6.65 3.19
C SER A 311 -23.40 -8.00 2.49
N MET A 312 -22.64 -8.27 1.44
CA MET A 312 -22.78 -9.45 0.57
C MET A 312 -21.48 -10.24 0.55
N PRO A 313 -21.14 -10.99 1.62
CA PRO A 313 -19.98 -11.86 1.59
C PRO A 313 -20.17 -12.94 0.51
N ILE A 314 -19.17 -13.16 -0.34
CA ILE A 314 -19.21 -14.23 -1.34
C ILE A 314 -18.68 -15.52 -0.72
N GLY A 315 -19.52 -16.55 -0.71
CA GLY A 315 -19.20 -17.84 -0.10
C GLY A 315 -18.70 -18.89 -1.10
N LYS A 316 -19.03 -18.74 -2.39
CA LYS A 316 -18.63 -19.69 -3.43
C LYS A 316 -18.56 -19.00 -4.79
N ILE A 317 -17.51 -19.34 -5.55
CA ILE A 317 -17.30 -18.96 -6.95
C ILE A 317 -17.28 -20.26 -7.75
N VAL A 318 -18.11 -20.37 -8.78
CA VAL A 318 -18.08 -21.50 -9.71
C VAL A 318 -17.59 -21.01 -11.06
N ILE A 319 -16.36 -21.38 -11.40
CA ILE A 319 -15.76 -21.10 -12.72
C ILE A 319 -16.05 -22.31 -13.61
N PRO A 320 -16.87 -22.15 -14.66
CA PRO A 320 -17.18 -23.27 -15.54
C PRO A 320 -15.97 -23.63 -16.42
N THR A 321 -15.90 -24.88 -16.87
CA THR A 321 -14.80 -25.43 -17.68
C THR A 321 -14.91 -25.12 -19.18
N ALA A 322 -16.06 -24.64 -19.65
CA ALA A 322 -16.28 -24.26 -21.04
C ALA A 322 -15.95 -22.78 -21.28
N ALA A 323 -15.21 -22.48 -22.35
CA ALA A 323 -14.68 -21.14 -22.67
C ALA A 323 -15.73 -20.03 -22.85
N GLU A 324 -17.01 -20.39 -23.04
CA GLU A 324 -18.13 -19.44 -23.23
C GLU A 324 -19.10 -19.39 -22.03
N ALA A 325 -18.84 -20.16 -20.97
CA ALA A 325 -19.71 -20.22 -19.82
C ALA A 325 -19.39 -19.10 -18.82
N LYS A 326 -20.43 -18.51 -18.24
CA LYS A 326 -20.34 -17.40 -17.30
C LYS A 326 -19.97 -17.89 -15.90
N VAL A 327 -19.19 -17.11 -15.16
CA VAL A 327 -18.83 -17.38 -13.77
C VAL A 327 -20.02 -17.08 -12.86
N ASP A 328 -20.42 -18.07 -12.07
CA ASP A 328 -21.54 -17.96 -11.15
C ASP A 328 -21.04 -17.63 -9.73
N LEU A 329 -21.61 -16.56 -9.16
CA LEU A 329 -21.32 -16.12 -7.79
C LEU A 329 -22.49 -16.42 -6.86
N TYR A 330 -22.16 -16.99 -5.69
CA TYR A 330 -23.12 -17.26 -4.63
C TYR A 330 -22.77 -16.43 -3.38
N GLY A 331 -23.72 -15.57 -2.99
CA GLY A 331 -23.67 -14.86 -1.71
C GLY A 331 -23.76 -15.83 -0.53
N PHE A 332 -23.22 -15.39 0.60
CA PHE A 332 -23.24 -16.10 1.88
C PHE A 332 -24.23 -15.40 2.83
N VAL A 333 -25.16 -16.16 3.41
CA VAL A 333 -26.05 -15.69 4.47
C VAL A 333 -25.91 -16.65 5.65
N ARG A 334 -25.53 -16.13 6.82
CA ARG A 334 -25.44 -16.90 8.06
C ARG A 334 -26.83 -16.89 8.73
N TYR A 335 -27.48 -18.05 8.85
CA TYR A 335 -28.68 -18.21 9.67
C TYR A 335 -28.30 -18.72 11.07
N GLU A 336 -29.11 -18.40 12.09
CA GLU A 336 -28.98 -18.90 13.46
C GLU A 336 -29.04 -20.45 13.56
N PHE A 337 -29.42 -21.17 12.50
CA PHE A 337 -29.59 -22.62 12.50
C PHE A 337 -28.83 -23.38 11.38
N GLY A 338 -27.80 -22.77 10.76
CA GLY A 338 -26.90 -23.48 9.83
C GLY A 338 -26.37 -22.63 8.67
N ASN A 339 -25.34 -23.15 8.00
CA ASN A 339 -24.76 -22.54 6.79
C ASN A 339 -25.57 -22.97 5.56
N SER A 340 -26.14 -22.03 4.81
CA SER A 340 -26.76 -22.28 3.50
C SER A 340 -26.36 -21.21 2.49
N TYR A 341 -26.08 -21.62 1.25
CA TYR A 341 -25.82 -20.71 0.13
C TYR A 341 -27.14 -20.46 -0.59
N TRP A 342 -27.58 -19.20 -0.68
CA TRP A 342 -28.80 -18.83 -1.41
C TRP A 342 -28.49 -17.75 -2.44
N GLY A 343 -29.14 -17.85 -3.60
CA GLY A 343 -29.12 -16.86 -4.69
C GLY A 343 -29.32 -17.53 -6.06
N THR A 344 -30.07 -16.88 -6.95
CA THR A 344 -29.94 -17.16 -8.39
C THR A 344 -28.50 -16.85 -8.79
N PRO A 345 -27.82 -17.70 -9.58
CA PRO A 345 -26.50 -17.36 -10.09
C PRO A 345 -26.55 -15.99 -10.76
N ASN A 346 -25.65 -15.07 -10.40
CA ASN A 346 -25.44 -13.84 -11.15
C ASN A 346 -24.26 -14.08 -12.09
N PRO A 347 -24.52 -14.35 -13.38
CA PRO A 347 -23.51 -14.91 -14.25
C PRO A 347 -22.68 -13.78 -14.89
N HIS A 348 -21.38 -13.80 -14.64
CA HIS A 348 -20.42 -12.80 -15.14
C HIS A 348 -19.48 -13.35 -16.21
N ASN A 349 -18.99 -12.54 -17.14
CA ASN A 349 -17.94 -13.00 -18.07
C ASN A 349 -16.60 -13.19 -17.36
N TYR A 350 -16.32 -12.35 -16.36
CA TYR A 350 -15.06 -12.35 -15.63
C TYR A 350 -15.31 -12.14 -14.12
N VAL A 351 -14.34 -12.56 -13.31
CA VAL A 351 -14.31 -12.29 -11.86
C VAL A 351 -12.93 -11.80 -11.47
N VAL A 352 -12.88 -10.73 -10.70
CA VAL A 352 -11.68 -10.25 -10.01
C VAL A 352 -11.86 -10.49 -8.52
N PHE A 353 -10.99 -11.31 -7.94
CA PHE A 353 -10.90 -11.51 -6.51
C PHE A 353 -9.90 -10.51 -5.92
N ALA A 354 -10.41 -9.43 -5.31
CA ALA A 354 -9.64 -8.33 -4.76
C ALA A 354 -9.62 -8.34 -3.23
N ALA A 355 -9.27 -9.50 -2.65
CA ALA A 355 -9.14 -9.71 -1.22
C ALA A 355 -7.82 -10.43 -0.89
N PRO A 356 -7.34 -10.38 0.37
CA PRO A 356 -6.14 -11.10 0.78
C PRO A 356 -6.21 -12.60 0.42
N THR A 357 -5.09 -13.16 -0.03
CA THR A 357 -4.97 -14.58 -0.38
C THR A 357 -5.27 -15.50 0.81
N SER A 358 -5.03 -15.05 2.04
CA SER A 358 -5.41 -15.78 3.25
C SER A 358 -6.93 -15.89 3.45
N LEU A 359 -7.75 -15.09 2.77
CA LEU A 359 -9.22 -15.21 2.80
C LEU A 359 -9.76 -16.19 1.75
N SER A 360 -8.93 -16.66 0.80
CA SER A 360 -9.30 -17.75 -0.09
C SER A 360 -9.02 -19.09 0.59
N VAL A 361 -9.87 -19.49 1.54
CA VAL A 361 -9.75 -20.78 2.25
C VAL A 361 -10.82 -21.75 1.77
N ASN A 362 -10.47 -22.55 0.74
CA ASN A 362 -10.85 -23.96 0.55
C ASN A 362 -10.69 -24.37 -0.93
N ASN A 363 -9.55 -25.01 -1.24
CA ASN A 363 -9.30 -26.08 -2.23
C ASN A 363 -9.98 -26.13 -3.62
N ASN A 364 -10.66 -25.09 -4.11
CA ASN A 364 -11.25 -25.07 -5.47
C ASN A 364 -11.40 -23.64 -6.03
N VAL A 365 -10.45 -22.74 -5.77
CA VAL A 365 -10.36 -21.47 -6.50
C VAL A 365 -9.18 -21.59 -7.47
N THR A 366 -9.46 -21.98 -8.70
CA THR A 366 -8.47 -21.93 -9.79
C THR A 366 -8.40 -20.50 -10.29
N LEU A 367 -7.41 -19.73 -9.83
CA LEU A 367 -7.00 -18.49 -10.47
C LEU A 367 -6.27 -18.89 -11.75
N PHE A 368 -6.93 -18.81 -12.91
CA PHE A 368 -6.21 -18.87 -14.18
C PHE A 368 -5.55 -17.51 -14.43
N GLU A 369 -4.22 -17.51 -14.50
CA GLU A 369 -3.49 -16.51 -15.27
C GLU A 369 -4.02 -16.54 -16.71
N GLY A 370 -4.81 -15.53 -17.06
CA GLY A 370 -5.13 -15.24 -18.44
C GLY A 370 -3.88 -14.72 -19.13
N GLY A 371 -2.97 -15.62 -19.50
CA GLY A 371 -1.96 -15.36 -20.50
C GLY A 371 -2.64 -14.97 -21.81
N LEU A 372 -2.74 -13.67 -22.06
CA LEU A 372 -2.70 -13.17 -23.42
C LEU A 372 -1.26 -13.37 -23.88
N ARG A 373 -1.08 -14.29 -24.83
CA ARG A 373 0.15 -14.42 -25.61
C ARG A 373 0.50 -13.12 -26.31
#